data_AF-A0AAU9NE29-F1
#
_entry.id   AF-A0AAU9NE29-F1
#
_cell.length_a   1.000
_cell.length_b   1.000
_cell.length_c   1.000
_cell.angle_alpha   90.00
_cell.angle_beta   90.00
_cell.angle_gamma   90.00
#
_symmetry.space_group_name_H-M   'P 1'
#
loop_
_entity.id
_entity.type
_entity.pdbx_description
1 polymer ?
#
loop_
_entity_poly.entity_id
_entity_poly.type
_entity_poly.pdbx_seq_one_letter_code
_entity_poly.pdbx_strand_id
1 'polypeptide(L)'
;MKNNPVQWTTPIGLPVVQPYRKLGRHLIKTSLQVLTLQRETDKVMVKRQRTAFPPNLVHSLDGSHMMMTAIACKEAGLSFAGQDLDYINIAHSHLLHSDWAKLDKLLTKSNSLRVKHILLKLQNDYVISLKFFKWIELHNPSLLTLETNSIILDILTKNRKFVSAESILKKIIGSCSYDVNHHSKLFDAVIHSYRMCDSTPRVFDALFKMYAQMK
;
A
#
# COMPACT_ATOMS: atom_id res chain seq x y z
N MET A 1 -20.52 -42.14 -12.44
CA MET A 1 -19.53 -41.21 -11.83
C MET A 1 -20.24 -39.91 -11.51
N LYS A 2 -20.21 -39.45 -10.25
CA LYS A 2 -20.93 -38.23 -9.82
C LYS A 2 -20.33 -36.99 -10.52
N ASN A 3 -21.19 -36.12 -11.05
CA ASN A 3 -20.82 -34.92 -11.81
C ASN A 3 -20.35 -33.77 -10.89
N ASN A 4 -19.37 -34.07 -10.04
CA ASN A 4 -18.88 -33.15 -9.02
C ASN A 4 -17.73 -32.28 -9.57
N PRO A 5 -17.59 -31.03 -9.08
CA PRO A 5 -16.43 -30.20 -9.42
C PRO A 5 -15.15 -30.81 -8.87
N VAL A 6 -14.02 -30.50 -9.51
CA VAL A 6 -12.71 -30.87 -8.97
C VAL A 6 -12.46 -30.06 -7.70
N GLN A 7 -12.05 -30.76 -6.65
CA GLN A 7 -11.73 -30.17 -5.36
C GLN A 7 -10.52 -30.85 -4.74
N TRP A 8 -9.75 -30.10 -3.97
CA TRP A 8 -8.62 -30.59 -3.17
C TRP A 8 -8.46 -29.71 -1.93
N THR A 9 -7.62 -30.16 -1.01
CA THR A 9 -7.25 -29.38 0.17
C THR A 9 -5.79 -28.98 0.03
N THR A 10 -5.48 -27.72 0.30
CA THR A 10 -4.09 -27.24 0.26
C THR A 10 -3.29 -27.73 1.48
N PRO A 11 -1.94 -27.66 1.46
CA PRO A 11 -1.11 -28.02 2.62
C PRO A 11 -1.44 -27.27 3.92
N ILE A 12 -2.03 -26.07 3.82
CA ILE A 12 -2.48 -25.27 4.97
C ILE A 12 -3.94 -25.56 5.38
N GLY A 13 -4.56 -26.61 4.82
CA GLY A 13 -5.91 -27.04 5.16
C GLY A 13 -7.05 -26.29 4.47
N LEU A 14 -6.76 -25.41 3.49
CA LEU A 14 -7.80 -24.66 2.78
C LEU A 14 -8.45 -25.53 1.69
N PRO A 15 -9.78 -25.73 1.70
CA PRO A 15 -10.47 -26.43 0.62
C PRO A 15 -10.57 -25.53 -0.62
N VAL A 16 -10.11 -26.03 -1.76
CA VAL A 16 -10.20 -25.36 -3.06
C VAL A 16 -11.14 -26.14 -3.95
N VAL A 17 -12.13 -25.45 -4.52
CA VAL A 17 -13.12 -26.02 -5.45
C VAL A 17 -13.10 -25.23 -6.75
N GLN A 18 -12.93 -25.90 -7.88
CA GLN A 18 -12.95 -25.24 -9.18
C GLN A 18 -14.38 -24.79 -9.57
N PRO A 19 -14.61 -23.49 -9.82
CA PRO A 19 -15.95 -22.93 -10.03
C PRO A 19 -16.49 -23.13 -11.47
N TYR A 20 -15.88 -24.01 -12.27
CA TYR A 20 -16.27 -24.16 -13.68
C TYR A 20 -17.57 -24.96 -13.84
N ARG A 21 -18.70 -24.26 -13.71
CA ARG A 21 -20.08 -24.73 -13.91
C ARG A 21 -20.68 -24.14 -15.18
N LYS A 22 -21.63 -24.85 -15.78
CA LYS A 22 -22.37 -24.36 -16.95
C LYS A 22 -23.28 -23.21 -16.50
N LEU A 23 -23.29 -22.13 -17.27
CA LEU A 23 -24.19 -21.00 -17.06
C LEU A 23 -25.54 -21.29 -17.75
N GLY A 24 -26.62 -21.17 -16.99
CA GLY A 24 -27.99 -21.17 -17.47
C GLY A 24 -28.51 -19.75 -17.63
N ARG A 25 -29.63 -19.59 -18.34
CA ARG A 25 -30.34 -18.32 -18.44
C ARG A 25 -31.50 -18.33 -17.44
N HIS A 26 -31.67 -17.23 -16.72
CA HIS A 26 -32.78 -17.01 -15.81
C HIS A 26 -33.51 -15.74 -16.24
N LEU A 27 -34.79 -15.88 -16.59
CA LEU A 27 -35.62 -14.77 -17.08
C LEU A 27 -36.43 -14.19 -15.93
N ILE A 28 -36.21 -12.91 -15.62
CA ILE A 28 -36.96 -12.16 -14.62
C ILE A 28 -37.91 -11.24 -15.35
N LYS A 29 -39.21 -11.50 -15.23
CA LYS A 29 -40.24 -10.60 -15.76
C LYS A 29 -40.40 -9.41 -14.81
N THR A 30 -40.27 -8.21 -15.34
CA THR A 30 -40.59 -6.95 -14.66
C THR A 30 -41.72 -6.24 -15.43
N SER A 31 -42.32 -5.20 -14.84
CA SER A 31 -43.38 -4.43 -15.50
C SER A 31 -42.93 -3.73 -16.79
N LEU A 32 -41.63 -3.44 -16.94
CA LEU A 32 -41.07 -2.75 -18.11
C LEU A 32 -40.54 -3.73 -19.17
N GLN A 33 -39.93 -4.85 -18.76
CA GLN A 33 -39.32 -5.82 -19.68
C GLN A 33 -38.94 -7.14 -18.98
N VAL A 34 -38.51 -8.12 -19.77
CA VAL A 34 -37.92 -9.36 -19.27
C VAL A 34 -36.40 -9.26 -19.24
N LEU A 35 -35.81 -9.31 -18.05
CA LEU A 35 -34.36 -9.32 -17.87
C LEU A 35 -33.83 -10.75 -18.00
N THR A 36 -32.81 -10.95 -18.85
CA THR A 36 -32.12 -12.24 -18.96
C THR A 36 -30.84 -12.21 -18.15
N LEU A 37 -30.81 -12.92 -17.02
CA LEU A 37 -29.63 -13.07 -16.18
C LEU A 37 -28.93 -14.39 -16.47
N GLN A 38 -27.61 -14.41 -16.29
CA GLN A 38 -26.85 -15.66 -16.24
C GLN A 38 -26.84 -16.18 -14.80
N ARG A 39 -27.20 -17.45 -14.62
CA ARG A 39 -27.17 -18.13 -13.32
C ARG A 39 -26.35 -19.41 -13.45
N GLU A 40 -25.47 -19.67 -12.50
CA GLU A 40 -24.74 -20.95 -12.45
C GLU A 40 -25.70 -22.12 -12.27
N THR A 41 -25.43 -23.23 -12.97
CA THR A 41 -26.18 -24.49 -12.84
C THR A 41 -25.38 -25.54 -12.07
N ASP A 42 -26.02 -26.62 -11.68
CA ASP A 42 -25.35 -27.76 -11.04
C ASP A 42 -24.51 -28.62 -11.99
N LYS A 43 -24.51 -28.30 -13.29
CA LYS A 43 -23.77 -29.07 -14.30
C LYS A 43 -22.36 -28.54 -14.44
N VAL A 44 -21.34 -29.35 -14.17
CA VAL A 44 -19.93 -28.94 -14.36
C VAL A 44 -19.51 -28.89 -15.83
N MET A 45 -18.55 -28.02 -16.13
CA MET A 45 -17.88 -27.93 -17.44
C MET A 45 -16.63 -28.83 -17.46
N VAL A 46 -16.82 -30.13 -17.71
CA VAL A 46 -15.76 -31.16 -17.62
C VAL A 46 -14.47 -30.79 -18.36
N LYS A 47 -14.58 -30.26 -19.59
CA LYS A 47 -13.40 -29.84 -20.37
C LYS A 47 -12.61 -28.73 -19.66
N ARG A 48 -13.28 -27.70 -19.13
CA ARG A 48 -12.63 -26.59 -18.43
C ARG A 48 -12.05 -27.00 -17.08
N GLN A 49 -12.76 -27.84 -16.32
CA GLN A 49 -12.26 -28.43 -15.07
C GLN A 49 -10.89 -29.11 -15.32
N ARG A 50 -10.81 -29.98 -16.33
CA ARG A 50 -9.57 -30.66 -16.71
C ARG A 50 -8.45 -29.70 -17.14
N THR A 51 -8.74 -28.77 -18.04
CA THR A 51 -7.69 -27.88 -18.59
C THR A 51 -7.20 -26.85 -17.58
N ALA A 52 -8.04 -26.43 -16.64
CA ALA A 52 -7.69 -25.44 -15.62
C ALA A 52 -7.13 -26.07 -14.34
N PHE A 53 -7.13 -27.41 -14.22
CA PHE A 53 -6.61 -28.08 -13.02
C PHE A 53 -5.12 -27.80 -12.78
N PRO A 54 -4.20 -28.02 -13.75
CA PRO A 54 -2.78 -27.79 -13.52
C PRO A 54 -2.44 -26.37 -13.03
N PRO A 55 -2.90 -25.27 -13.68
CA PRO A 55 -2.56 -23.93 -13.19
C PRO A 55 -3.20 -23.62 -11.83
N ASN A 56 -4.44 -24.05 -11.58
CA ASN A 56 -5.10 -23.78 -10.30
C ASN A 56 -4.45 -24.55 -9.14
N LEU A 57 -3.95 -25.77 -9.39
CA LEU A 57 -3.20 -26.53 -8.39
C LEU A 57 -1.91 -25.79 -8.01
N VAL A 58 -1.12 -25.37 -9.00
CA VAL A 58 0.13 -24.62 -8.77
C VAL A 58 -0.13 -23.32 -8.01
N HIS A 59 -1.11 -22.51 -8.45
CA HIS A 59 -1.46 -21.28 -7.74
C HIS A 59 -1.91 -21.52 -6.29
N SER A 60 -2.63 -22.61 -6.03
CA SER A 60 -3.03 -22.96 -4.66
C SER A 60 -1.85 -23.37 -3.78
N LEU A 61 -0.82 -23.99 -4.36
CA LEU A 61 0.42 -24.34 -3.67
C LEU A 61 1.27 -23.10 -3.42
N ASP A 62 1.40 -22.22 -4.41
CA ASP A 62 2.12 -20.94 -4.27
C ASP A 62 1.48 -20.06 -3.18
N GLY A 63 0.15 -19.97 -3.16
CA GLY A 63 -0.58 -19.25 -2.12
C GLY A 63 -0.39 -19.86 -0.73
N SER A 64 -0.33 -21.20 -0.64
CA SER A 64 -0.05 -21.91 0.62
C SER A 64 1.36 -21.64 1.11
N HIS A 65 2.34 -21.71 0.21
CA HIS A 65 3.73 -21.40 0.51
C HIS A 65 3.91 -19.95 0.94
N MET A 66 3.27 -19.00 0.23
CA MET A 66 3.27 -17.59 0.60
C MET A 66 2.74 -17.37 2.02
N MET A 67 1.64 -18.04 2.38
CA MET A 67 1.07 -17.96 3.72
C MET A 67 1.99 -18.56 4.78
N MET A 68 2.58 -19.74 4.51
CA MET A 68 3.55 -20.37 5.42
C MET A 68 4.77 -19.46 5.64
N THR A 69 5.31 -18.86 4.58
CA THR A 69 6.41 -17.89 4.66
C THR A 69 6.01 -16.66 5.47
N ALA A 70 4.80 -16.11 5.26
CA ALA A 70 4.32 -14.97 6.03
C ALA A 70 4.22 -15.28 7.54
N ILE A 71 3.78 -16.50 7.89
CA ILE A 71 3.73 -16.98 9.29
C ILE A 71 5.15 -17.08 9.85
N ALA A 72 6.08 -17.73 9.13
CA ALA A 72 7.48 -17.87 9.57
C ALA A 72 8.18 -16.51 9.73
N CYS A 73 7.97 -15.58 8.80
CA CYS A 73 8.46 -14.20 8.93
C CYS A 73 7.93 -13.55 10.19
N LYS A 74 6.62 -13.66 10.45
CA LYS A 74 6.00 -13.08 11.64
C LYS A 74 6.56 -13.67 12.94
N GLU A 75 6.77 -14.99 13.00
CA GLU A 75 7.37 -15.68 14.15
C GLU A 75 8.83 -15.25 14.38
N ALA A 76 9.56 -14.98 13.30
CA ALA A 76 10.92 -14.42 13.35
C ALA A 76 10.96 -12.89 13.59
N GLY A 77 9.81 -12.22 13.77
CA GLY A 77 9.74 -10.78 13.95
C GLY A 77 10.02 -9.96 12.67
N LEU A 78 10.00 -10.60 11.50
CA LEU A 78 10.23 -9.97 10.19
C LEU A 78 8.91 -9.53 9.55
N SER A 79 8.93 -8.36 8.88
CA SER A 79 7.77 -7.88 8.12
C SER A 79 7.67 -8.60 6.78
N PHE A 80 6.50 -9.15 6.47
CA PHE A 80 6.22 -9.78 5.18
C PHE A 80 5.57 -8.79 4.21
N ALA A 81 6.20 -8.55 3.06
CA ALA A 81 5.80 -7.51 2.11
C ALA A 81 4.35 -7.62 1.60
N GLY A 82 3.77 -8.82 1.51
CA GLY A 82 2.37 -9.01 1.10
C GLY A 82 1.36 -8.40 2.10
N GLN A 83 1.62 -8.55 3.40
CA GLN A 83 0.78 -7.92 4.43
C GLN A 83 0.91 -6.40 4.42
N ASP A 84 2.12 -5.90 4.13
CA ASP A 84 2.38 -4.48 4.02
C ASP A 84 1.63 -3.87 2.83
N LEU A 85 1.61 -4.54 1.67
CA LEU A 85 0.91 -4.06 0.48
C LEU A 85 -0.60 -3.93 0.69
N ASP A 86 -1.25 -4.94 1.29
CA ASP A 86 -2.68 -4.88 1.61
C ASP A 86 -3.00 -3.74 2.57
N TYR A 87 -2.17 -3.57 3.61
CA TYR A 87 -2.28 -2.44 4.54
C TYR A 87 -2.19 -1.10 3.81
N ILE A 88 -1.17 -0.93 2.95
CA ILE A 88 -0.97 0.30 2.18
C ILE A 88 -2.18 0.57 1.28
N ASN A 89 -2.75 -0.45 0.63
CA ASN A 89 -3.91 -0.31 -0.23
C ASN A 89 -5.17 0.13 0.53
N ILE A 90 -5.43 -0.48 1.68
CA ILE A 90 -6.57 -0.12 2.55
C ILE A 90 -6.40 1.30 3.09
N ALA A 91 -5.22 1.63 3.63
CA ALA A 91 -4.93 2.96 4.15
C ALA A 91 -5.08 4.03 3.06
N HIS A 92 -4.55 3.77 1.87
CA HIS A 92 -4.69 4.66 0.72
C HIS A 92 -6.15 4.90 0.33
N SER A 93 -6.99 3.86 0.30
CA SER A 93 -8.43 4.01 0.02
C SER A 93 -9.12 4.88 1.07
N HIS A 94 -8.86 4.66 2.37
CA HIS A 94 -9.41 5.52 3.42
C HIS A 94 -8.94 6.97 3.32
N LEU A 95 -7.68 7.21 2.96
CA LEU A 95 -7.14 8.56 2.77
C LEU A 95 -7.83 9.30 1.63
N LEU A 96 -8.08 8.63 0.50
CA LEU A 96 -8.83 9.22 -0.62
C LEU A 96 -10.27 9.60 -0.22
N HIS A 97 -10.89 8.80 0.64
CA HIS A 97 -12.25 9.06 1.14
C HIS A 97 -12.29 9.93 2.41
N SER A 98 -11.13 10.39 2.91
CA SER A 98 -11.03 11.16 4.17
C SER A 98 -11.62 10.43 5.41
N ASP A 99 -11.54 9.09 5.42
CA ASP A 99 -12.03 8.21 6.50
C ASP A 99 -11.04 8.14 7.69
N TRP A 100 -10.74 9.26 8.34
CA TRP A 100 -9.71 9.34 9.40
C TRP A 100 -9.99 8.43 10.61
N ALA A 101 -11.25 8.28 11.02
CA ALA A 101 -11.63 7.40 12.12
C ALA A 101 -11.30 5.90 11.87
N LYS A 102 -11.26 5.48 10.60
CA LYS A 102 -10.84 4.11 10.23
C LYS A 102 -9.32 4.00 10.22
N LEU A 103 -8.61 5.06 9.86
CA LEU A 103 -7.15 5.12 9.91
C LEU A 103 -6.61 5.07 11.34
N ASP A 104 -7.29 5.65 12.33
CA ASP A 104 -6.90 5.56 13.74
C ASP A 104 -6.77 4.11 14.21
N LYS A 105 -7.71 3.24 13.79
CA LYS A 105 -7.66 1.81 14.10
C LYS A 105 -6.46 1.12 13.46
N LEU A 106 -6.06 1.55 12.27
CA LEU A 106 -4.93 1.02 11.53
C LEU A 106 -3.58 1.49 12.11
N LEU A 107 -3.54 2.68 12.72
CA LEU A 107 -2.33 3.28 13.29
C LEU A 107 -1.64 2.36 14.31
N THR A 108 -2.42 1.59 15.08
CA THR A 108 -1.91 0.61 16.06
C THR A 108 -1.00 -0.46 15.45
N LYS A 109 -1.12 -0.70 14.13
CA LYS A 109 -0.32 -1.66 13.37
C LYS A 109 0.67 -0.97 12.42
N SER A 110 0.79 0.36 12.46
CA SER A 110 1.65 1.10 11.55
C SER A 110 3.12 1.01 11.97
N ASN A 111 4.02 1.11 10.99
CA ASN A 111 5.46 1.23 11.20
C ASN A 111 6.03 2.23 10.17
N SER A 112 7.30 2.65 10.35
CA SER A 112 7.92 3.65 9.49
C SER A 112 7.96 3.24 8.00
N LEU A 113 8.11 1.94 7.71
CA LEU A 113 8.10 1.42 6.34
C LEU A 113 6.72 1.58 5.70
N ARG A 114 5.62 1.30 6.41
CA ARG A 114 4.26 1.48 5.91
C ARG A 114 3.96 2.94 5.62
N VAL A 115 4.38 3.85 6.51
CA VAL A 115 4.22 5.30 6.32
C VAL A 115 4.98 5.77 5.08
N LYS A 116 6.24 5.32 4.90
CA LYS A 116 7.05 5.58 3.70
C LYS A 116 6.31 5.16 2.42
N HIS A 117 5.83 3.93 2.36
CA HIS A 117 5.17 3.43 1.14
C HIS A 117 3.81 4.09 0.90
N ILE A 118 3.06 4.46 1.94
CA ILE A 118 1.83 5.24 1.78
C ILE A 118 2.13 6.62 1.19
N LEU A 119 3.17 7.31 1.67
CA LEU A 119 3.57 8.61 1.11
C LEU A 119 4.02 8.48 -0.36
N LEU A 120 4.82 7.47 -0.69
CA LEU A 120 5.20 7.18 -2.09
C LEU A 120 4.00 6.89 -2.98
N LYS A 121 2.97 6.22 -2.45
CA LYS A 121 1.73 5.95 -3.20
C LYS A 121 0.89 7.21 -3.40
N LEU A 122 0.93 8.15 -2.45
CA LEU A 122 0.23 9.43 -2.51
C LEU A 122 0.99 10.53 -3.25
N GLN A 123 2.21 10.26 -3.76
CA GLN A 123 3.16 11.27 -4.24
C GLN A 123 2.61 12.28 -5.28
N ASN A 124 1.55 11.91 -6.02
CA ASN A 124 0.92 12.76 -7.02
C ASN A 124 -0.13 13.73 -6.44
N ASP A 125 -0.59 13.51 -5.21
CA ASP A 125 -1.52 14.39 -4.49
C ASP A 125 -0.82 14.96 -3.25
N TYR A 126 -0.28 16.17 -3.38
CA TYR A 126 0.41 16.82 -2.27
C TYR A 126 -0.54 17.20 -1.12
N VAL A 127 -1.84 17.40 -1.38
CA VAL A 127 -2.81 17.84 -0.37
C VAL A 127 -3.07 16.69 0.59
N ILE A 128 -3.37 15.51 0.06
CA ILE A 128 -3.59 14.31 0.87
C ILE A 128 -2.28 13.87 1.52
N SER A 129 -1.16 13.92 0.79
CA SER A 129 0.17 13.61 1.35
C SER A 129 0.50 14.48 2.57
N LEU A 130 0.29 15.79 2.47
CA LEU A 130 0.56 16.72 3.57
C LEU A 130 -0.42 16.54 4.74
N LYS A 131 -1.70 16.29 4.48
CA LYS A 131 -2.69 15.97 5.52
C LYS A 131 -2.30 14.69 6.27
N PHE A 132 -1.93 13.64 5.54
CA PHE A 132 -1.49 12.37 6.11
C PHE A 132 -0.21 12.54 6.93
N PHE A 133 0.79 13.25 6.41
CA PHE A 133 2.03 13.53 7.12
C PHE A 133 1.79 14.25 8.45
N LYS A 134 1.00 15.34 8.43
CA LYS A 134 0.62 16.08 9.65
C LYS A 134 -0.20 15.23 10.62
N TRP A 135 -1.06 14.36 10.11
CA TRP A 135 -1.84 13.45 10.95
C TRP A 135 -0.95 12.43 11.66
N ILE A 136 0.04 11.82 10.98
CA ILE A 136 1.03 10.94 11.62
C ILE A 136 1.86 11.73 12.65
N GLU A 137 2.28 12.93 12.31
CA GLU A 137 3.06 13.81 13.19
C GLU A 137 2.34 14.08 14.53
N LEU A 138 1.01 14.25 14.48
CA LEU A 138 0.19 14.50 15.66
C LEU A 138 0.01 13.25 16.54
N HIS A 139 -0.16 12.07 15.92
CA HIS A 139 -0.53 10.86 16.67
C HIS A 139 0.66 10.00 17.09
N ASN A 140 1.67 9.87 16.23
CA ASN A 140 2.87 9.11 16.53
C ASN A 140 4.09 9.62 15.73
N PRO A 141 4.78 10.67 16.24
CA PRO A 141 5.91 11.28 15.55
C PRO A 141 7.12 10.33 15.40
N SER A 142 7.22 9.27 16.22
CA SER A 142 8.31 8.28 16.11
C SER A 142 8.31 7.52 14.78
N LEU A 143 7.17 7.48 14.08
CA LEU A 143 7.05 6.85 12.77
C LEU A 143 7.66 7.70 11.64
N LEU A 144 7.88 8.99 11.88
CA LEU A 144 8.46 9.92 10.92
C LEU A 144 9.99 9.84 10.97
N THR A 145 10.54 9.07 10.05
CA THR A 145 11.99 8.97 9.84
C THR A 145 12.47 10.05 8.88
N LEU A 146 13.80 10.21 8.82
CA LEU A 146 14.45 11.10 7.86
C LEU A 146 14.03 10.79 6.42
N GLU A 147 13.85 9.53 6.07
CA GLU A 147 13.36 9.13 4.75
C GLU A 147 11.93 9.62 4.47
N THR A 148 11.00 9.47 5.42
CA THR A 148 9.61 9.96 5.24
C THR A 148 9.56 11.48 5.15
N ASN A 149 10.44 12.15 5.89
CA ASN A 149 10.62 13.60 5.84
C ASN A 149 11.16 14.05 4.48
N SER A 150 12.16 13.35 3.93
CA SER A 150 12.68 13.64 2.59
C SER A 150 11.62 13.42 1.50
N ILE A 151 10.83 12.34 1.59
CA ILE A 151 9.74 12.07 0.64
C ILE A 151 8.68 13.19 0.65
N ILE A 152 8.24 13.68 1.83
CA ILE A 152 7.26 14.77 1.85
C ILE A 152 7.86 16.07 1.31
N LEU A 153 9.15 16.35 1.54
CA LEU A 153 9.84 17.50 0.96
C LEU A 153 9.90 17.42 -0.56
N ASP A 154 10.22 16.24 -1.10
CA ASP A 154 10.19 15.96 -2.53
C ASP A 154 8.79 16.23 -3.12
N ILE A 155 7.74 15.68 -2.51
CA ILE A 155 6.34 15.87 -2.96
C ILE A 155 5.97 17.35 -2.96
N LEU A 156 6.28 18.08 -1.88
CA LEU A 156 5.92 19.50 -1.75
C LEU A 156 6.68 20.37 -2.75
N THR A 157 7.98 20.15 -2.93
CA THR A 157 8.82 20.95 -3.83
C THR A 157 8.52 20.67 -5.30
N LYS A 158 8.21 19.41 -5.65
CA LYS A 158 7.66 19.03 -6.97
C LYS A 158 6.38 19.80 -7.29
N ASN A 159 5.50 19.96 -6.31
CA ASN A 159 4.25 20.72 -6.41
C ASN A 159 4.38 22.23 -6.11
N ARG A 160 5.60 22.78 -6.06
CA ARG A 160 5.91 24.20 -5.81
C ARG A 160 5.35 24.75 -4.49
N LYS A 161 5.14 23.91 -3.47
CA LYS A 161 4.68 24.28 -2.12
C LYS A 161 5.85 24.60 -1.19
N PHE A 162 6.62 25.62 -1.56
CA PHE A 162 7.86 25.97 -0.87
C PHE A 162 7.66 26.41 0.58
N VAL A 163 6.61 27.17 0.90
CA VAL A 163 6.35 27.62 2.29
C VAL A 163 6.15 26.43 3.24
N SER A 164 5.38 25.43 2.80
CA SER A 164 5.18 24.20 3.58
C SER A 164 6.45 23.37 3.69
N ALA A 165 7.23 23.27 2.60
CA ALA A 165 8.51 22.56 2.60
C ALA A 165 9.53 23.23 3.54
N GLU A 166 9.64 24.56 3.50
CA GLU A 166 10.50 25.34 4.40
C GLU A 166 10.10 25.14 5.87
N SER A 167 8.79 25.11 6.18
CA SER A 167 8.32 24.84 7.54
C SER A 167 8.75 23.47 8.05
N ILE A 168 8.72 22.44 7.20
CA ILE A 168 9.16 21.08 7.55
C ILE A 168 10.69 21.03 7.71
N LEU A 169 11.43 21.62 6.77
CA LEU A 169 12.90 21.72 6.85
C LEU A 169 13.36 22.43 8.13
N LYS A 170 12.76 23.57 8.47
CA LYS A 170 13.07 24.31 9.71
C LYS A 170 12.84 23.45 10.94
N LYS A 171 11.78 22.64 10.96
CA LYS A 171 11.49 21.72 12.07
C LYS A 171 12.54 20.63 12.19
N ILE A 172 12.91 19.99 11.08
CA ILE A 172 13.92 18.92 11.05
C ILE A 172 15.27 19.46 11.51
N ILE A 173 15.71 20.59 10.95
CA ILE A 173 17.01 21.16 11.29
C ILE A 173 17.00 21.73 12.72
N GLY A 174 15.90 22.35 13.14
CA GLY A 174 15.71 22.88 14.49
C GLY A 174 15.71 21.81 15.58
N SER A 175 15.29 20.59 15.29
CA SER A 175 15.39 19.46 16.22
C SER A 175 16.81 18.90 16.40
N CYS A 176 17.79 19.42 15.67
CA CYS A 176 19.09 18.76 15.47
C CYS A 176 20.32 19.63 15.80
N SER A 177 20.18 20.62 16.69
CA SER A 177 21.21 21.64 16.98
C SER A 177 22.58 21.13 17.51
N TYR A 178 22.79 19.82 17.71
CA TYR A 178 24.02 19.27 18.32
C TYR A 178 24.75 18.18 17.49
N ASP A 179 24.24 17.72 16.33
CA ASP A 179 24.89 16.66 15.54
C ASP A 179 25.33 17.17 14.15
N VAL A 180 26.63 17.40 13.99
CA VAL A 180 27.25 17.85 12.72
C VAL A 180 27.01 16.84 11.59
N ASN A 181 26.87 15.54 11.90
CA ASN A 181 26.62 14.50 10.91
C ASN A 181 25.16 14.47 10.42
N HIS A 182 24.24 15.17 11.08
CA HIS A 182 22.83 15.17 10.72
C HIS A 182 22.56 15.84 9.36
N HIS A 183 23.33 16.88 9.05
CA HIS A 183 23.20 17.63 7.79
C HIS A 183 23.54 16.74 6.58
N SER A 184 24.61 15.93 6.69
CA SER A 184 24.97 14.94 5.67
C SER A 184 23.89 13.89 5.54
N LYS A 185 23.40 13.33 6.65
CA LYS A 185 22.34 12.30 6.63
C LYS A 185 21.07 12.80 5.96
N LEU A 186 20.68 14.05 6.20
CA LEU A 186 19.50 14.64 5.55
C LEU A 186 19.71 14.77 4.04
N PHE A 187 20.88 15.24 3.62
CA PHE A 187 21.23 15.34 2.22
C PHE A 187 21.21 13.96 1.53
N ASP A 188 21.82 12.95 2.17
CA ASP A 188 21.84 11.57 1.68
C ASP A 188 20.42 10.99 1.58
N ALA A 189 19.56 11.25 2.57
CA ALA A 189 18.18 10.81 2.56
C ALA A 189 17.37 11.46 1.42
N VAL A 190 17.59 12.76 1.15
CA VAL A 190 16.97 13.47 0.02
C VAL A 190 17.46 12.92 -1.32
N ILE A 191 18.75 12.61 -1.46
CA ILE A 191 19.28 11.95 -2.67
C ILE A 191 18.59 10.59 -2.88
N HIS A 192 18.45 9.81 -1.82
CA HIS A 192 17.82 8.50 -1.90
C HIS A 192 16.34 8.58 -2.29
N SER A 193 15.58 9.54 -1.74
CA SER A 193 14.16 9.73 -2.08
C SER A 193 13.95 10.41 -3.44
N TYR A 194 14.92 11.15 -3.96
CA TYR A 194 14.84 11.88 -5.23
C TYR A 194 14.41 11.01 -6.41
N ARG A 195 15.01 9.82 -6.56
CA ARG A 195 14.65 8.87 -7.63
C ARG A 195 13.31 8.20 -7.39
N MET A 196 12.95 7.98 -6.13
CA MET A 196 11.72 7.28 -5.75
C MET A 196 10.46 8.13 -5.97
N CYS A 197 10.59 9.45 -5.80
CA CYS A 197 9.49 10.41 -5.93
C CYS A 197 9.43 11.09 -7.31
N ASP A 198 10.34 10.73 -8.22
CA ASP A 198 10.53 11.38 -9.52
C ASP A 198 10.59 12.92 -9.34
N SER A 199 11.53 13.32 -8.46
CA SER A 199 11.64 14.67 -7.90
C SER A 199 12.21 15.69 -8.88
N THR A 200 12.15 16.96 -8.47
CA THR A 200 12.79 18.07 -9.21
C THR A 200 13.97 18.63 -8.44
N PRO A 201 14.99 19.22 -9.10
CA PRO A 201 16.16 19.80 -8.42
C PRO A 201 15.83 20.88 -7.37
N ARG A 202 14.61 21.43 -7.40
CA ARG A 202 14.08 22.40 -6.44
C ARG A 202 14.15 21.94 -4.98
N VAL A 203 14.16 20.64 -4.72
CA VAL A 203 14.33 20.11 -3.36
C VAL A 203 15.70 20.47 -2.79
N PHE A 204 16.74 20.42 -3.63
CA PHE A 204 18.09 20.82 -3.24
C PHE A 204 18.18 22.34 -3.12
N ASP A 205 17.55 23.11 -4.01
CA ASP A 205 17.51 24.57 -3.89
C ASP A 205 16.90 25.02 -2.56
N ALA A 206 15.78 24.40 -2.14
CA ALA A 206 15.14 24.69 -0.87
C ALA A 206 16.04 24.34 0.33
N LEU A 207 16.74 23.21 0.26
CA LEU A 207 17.67 22.76 1.29
C LEU A 207 18.90 23.69 1.41
N PHE A 208 19.53 24.06 0.28
CA PHE A 208 20.64 25.01 0.27
C PHE A 208 20.24 26.40 0.73
N LYS A 209 19.08 26.90 0.29
CA LYS A 209 18.53 28.18 0.74
C LYS A 209 18.36 28.20 2.26
N MET A 210 17.84 27.11 2.84
CA MET A 210 17.69 26.99 4.29
C MET A 210 19.03 27.03 5.02
N TYR A 211 20.04 26.29 4.56
CA TYR A 211 21.37 26.34 5.17
C TYR A 211 22.07 27.69 5.02
N ALA A 212 21.88 28.39 3.90
CA ALA A 212 22.41 29.74 3.72
C ALA A 212 21.80 30.74 4.70
N GLN A 213 20.54 30.56 5.11
CA GLN A 213 19.84 31.41 6.09
C GLN A 213 20.16 31.07 7.55
N MET A 214 20.93 30.01 7.80
CA MET A 214 21.37 29.61 9.15
C MET A 214 22.73 30.19 9.56
N LYS A 215 23.42 30.88 8.64
CA LYS A 215 24.55 31.76 8.97
C LYS A 215 24.03 33.10 9.49
#